data_AF-A0A8T6CA52-F1
#
_entry.id   AF-A0A8T6CA52-F1
#
_cell.length_a   1.000
_cell.length_b   1.000
_cell.length_c   1.000
_cell.angle_alpha   90.00
_cell.angle_beta   90.00
_cell.angle_gamma   90.00
#
_symmetry.space_group_name_H-M   'P 1'
#
loop_
_entity.id
_entity.type
_entity.pdbx_description
1 polymer ?
#
loop_
_entity_poly.entity_id
_entity_poly.type
_entity_poly.pdbx_seq_one_letter_code
_entity_poly.pdbx_strand_id
1 'polypeptide(L)'
;MPQSWFFDAHLLDGGWDKTRLEQACPTNVFRSLKVEDKEMQRIAEEEDLEVLKPELGSRPRVYYKNMHLMTTCFVAGSVVVDVDGVEECAAGTEVVLMQDGQELARTETDTFGDFRFDKLAGNSGGYRVEVRSESSGSASAAFDLAEESLHIGVLALSA
;
A
#
# COMPACT_ATOMS: atom_id res chain seq x y z
N MET A 1 29.03 -22.52 -15.88
CA MET A 1 27.70 -22.64 -16.54
C MET A 1 26.74 -21.70 -15.85
N PRO A 2 25.92 -20.91 -16.58
CA PRO A 2 24.87 -20.10 -15.96
C PRO A 2 23.78 -21.00 -15.38
N GLN A 3 23.24 -20.64 -14.21
CA GLN A 3 22.18 -21.34 -13.50
C GLN A 3 21.15 -20.32 -12.98
N SER A 4 19.88 -20.70 -12.95
CA SER A 4 18.76 -19.90 -12.41
C SER A 4 17.79 -20.80 -11.64
N TRP A 5 16.82 -20.19 -10.97
CA TRP A 5 15.76 -20.94 -10.30
C TRP A 5 14.90 -21.67 -11.35
N PHE A 6 14.74 -22.98 -11.16
CA PHE A 6 14.02 -23.88 -12.08
C PHE A 6 12.69 -24.36 -11.47
N PHE A 7 12.15 -23.61 -10.49
CA PHE A 7 10.87 -23.88 -9.85
C PHE A 7 10.79 -25.25 -9.15
N ASP A 8 11.93 -25.73 -8.61
CA ASP A 8 12.04 -27.02 -7.94
C ASP A 8 11.43 -28.19 -8.75
N ALA A 9 11.51 -28.12 -10.09
CA ALA A 9 10.88 -29.09 -11.00
C ALA A 9 11.19 -30.54 -10.63
N HIS A 10 12.45 -30.86 -10.24
CA HIS A 10 12.83 -32.22 -9.83
C HIS A 10 12.06 -32.74 -8.60
N LEU A 11 11.61 -31.87 -7.69
CA LEU A 11 10.80 -32.23 -6.54
C LEU A 11 9.33 -32.39 -6.93
N LEU A 12 8.81 -31.49 -7.75
CA LEU A 12 7.44 -31.56 -8.26
C LEU A 12 7.22 -32.81 -9.12
N ASP A 13 8.18 -33.14 -9.99
CA ASP A 13 8.20 -34.39 -10.78
C ASP A 13 8.32 -35.63 -9.87
N GLY A 14 8.94 -35.46 -8.70
CA GLY A 14 9.01 -36.47 -7.62
C GLY A 14 7.73 -36.59 -6.79
N GLY A 15 6.66 -35.86 -7.13
CA GLY A 15 5.36 -35.93 -6.46
C GLY A 15 5.16 -34.92 -5.33
N TRP A 16 6.06 -33.94 -5.17
CA TRP A 16 5.84 -32.85 -4.23
C TRP A 16 4.71 -31.94 -4.72
N ASP A 17 3.91 -31.44 -3.78
CA ASP A 17 2.81 -30.51 -4.04
C ASP A 17 3.23 -29.03 -3.89
N LYS A 18 4.41 -28.79 -3.31
CA LYS A 18 4.94 -27.45 -3.00
C LYS A 18 6.44 -27.34 -3.29
N THR A 19 6.88 -26.15 -3.68
CA THR A 19 8.31 -25.81 -3.81
C THR A 19 8.99 -25.76 -2.43
N ARG A 20 10.32 -25.82 -2.38
CA ARG A 20 11.11 -25.68 -1.14
C ARG A 20 10.90 -24.33 -0.49
N LEU A 21 10.82 -23.27 -1.29
CA LEU A 21 10.54 -21.91 -0.81
C LEU A 21 9.20 -21.83 -0.11
N GLU A 22 8.16 -22.44 -0.69
CA GLU A 22 6.84 -22.49 -0.07
C GLU A 22 6.82 -23.33 1.21
N GLN A 23 7.45 -24.51 1.21
CA GLN A 23 7.50 -25.36 2.40
C GLN A 23 8.30 -24.75 3.57
N ALA A 24 9.38 -24.03 3.26
CA ALA A 24 10.24 -23.44 4.28
C ALA A 24 9.65 -22.16 4.88
N CYS A 25 8.66 -21.55 4.24
CA CYS A 25 8.11 -20.27 4.65
C CYS A 25 7.13 -20.41 5.83
N PRO A 26 7.43 -19.84 7.01
CA PRO A 26 6.52 -19.92 8.16
C PRO A 26 5.36 -18.91 8.08
N THR A 27 5.43 -17.93 7.19
CA THR A 27 4.47 -16.83 7.07
C THR A 27 3.47 -17.02 5.93
N ASN A 28 3.53 -18.14 5.20
CA ASN A 28 2.63 -18.47 4.09
C ASN A 28 2.58 -17.40 2.98
N VAL A 29 3.72 -16.78 2.64
CA VAL A 29 3.77 -15.75 1.56
C VAL A 29 3.85 -16.33 0.15
N PHE A 30 4.09 -17.64 0.02
CA PHE A 30 4.17 -18.32 -1.28
C PHE A 30 2.96 -19.24 -1.48
N ARG A 31 2.48 -19.32 -2.72
CA ARG A 31 1.45 -20.25 -3.16
C ARG A 31 1.77 -20.75 -4.57
N SER A 32 2.12 -22.03 -4.68
CA SER A 32 2.32 -22.70 -5.97
C SER A 32 1.00 -23.30 -6.47
N LEU A 33 0.65 -23.05 -7.73
CA LEU A 33 -0.60 -23.52 -8.33
C LEU A 33 -0.32 -24.27 -9.63
N LYS A 34 -0.99 -25.41 -9.82
CA LYS A 34 -1.05 -26.14 -11.09
C LYS A 34 -2.48 -26.10 -11.61
N VAL A 35 -2.80 -25.03 -12.33
CA VAL A 35 -4.12 -24.75 -12.88
C VAL A 35 -4.02 -24.35 -14.34
N GLU A 36 -5.14 -24.37 -15.06
CA GLU A 36 -5.21 -23.85 -16.43
C GLU A 36 -5.05 -22.33 -16.46
N ASP A 37 -4.61 -21.79 -17.59
CA ASP A 37 -4.37 -20.35 -17.76
C ASP A 37 -5.63 -19.52 -17.46
N LYS A 38 -6.82 -20.00 -17.86
CA LYS A 38 -8.09 -19.34 -17.58
C LYS A 38 -8.38 -19.23 -16.08
N GLU A 39 -8.06 -20.28 -15.33
CA GLU A 39 -8.26 -20.29 -13.89
C GLU A 39 -7.24 -19.39 -13.19
N MET A 40 -5.99 -19.37 -13.65
CA MET A 40 -4.99 -18.43 -13.12
C MET A 40 -5.38 -16.97 -13.40
N GLN A 41 -5.95 -16.66 -14.57
CA GLN A 41 -6.48 -15.32 -14.87
C GLN A 41 -7.61 -14.94 -13.92
N ARG A 42 -8.56 -15.85 -13.67
CA ARG A 42 -9.63 -15.63 -12.68
C ARG A 42 -9.06 -15.33 -11.29
N ILE A 43 -8.09 -16.13 -10.83
CA ILE A 43 -7.44 -15.93 -9.53
C ILE A 43 -6.70 -14.58 -9.48
N ALA A 44 -6.00 -14.21 -10.55
CA ALA A 44 -5.27 -12.95 -10.61
C ALA A 44 -6.21 -11.74 -10.53
N GLU A 45 -7.35 -11.79 -11.21
CA GLU A 45 -8.38 -10.75 -11.14
C GLU A 45 -9.04 -10.70 -9.75
N GLU A 46 -9.44 -11.85 -9.20
CA GLU A 46 -10.12 -11.94 -7.90
C GLU A 46 -9.25 -11.48 -6.73
N GLU A 47 -7.93 -11.66 -6.82
CA GLU A 47 -6.99 -11.34 -5.75
C GLU A 47 -6.14 -10.09 -5.99
N ASP A 48 -6.42 -9.34 -7.06
CA ASP A 48 -5.66 -8.15 -7.45
C ASP A 48 -4.15 -8.45 -7.55
N LEU A 49 -3.81 -9.51 -8.29
CA LEU A 49 -2.43 -9.96 -8.46
C LEU A 49 -1.74 -9.22 -9.61
N GLU A 50 -0.54 -8.74 -9.34
CA GLU A 50 0.29 -7.99 -10.29
C GLU A 50 1.48 -8.83 -10.76
N VAL A 51 2.12 -8.43 -11.85
CA VAL A 51 3.36 -9.03 -12.35
C VAL A 51 4.48 -8.00 -12.39
N LEU A 52 5.73 -8.43 -12.25
CA LEU A 52 6.88 -7.55 -12.33
C LEU A 52 7.16 -7.15 -13.79
N LYS A 53 7.26 -5.83 -14.03
CA LYS A 53 7.60 -5.21 -15.32
C LYS A 53 6.68 -5.64 -16.48
N PRO A 54 5.36 -5.44 -16.37
CA PRO A 54 4.40 -5.81 -17.41
C PRO A 54 4.70 -5.17 -18.79
N GLU A 55 5.32 -4.00 -18.80
CA GLU A 55 5.72 -3.24 -20.00
C GLU A 55 6.70 -3.98 -20.91
N LEU A 56 7.40 -5.00 -20.40
CA LEU A 56 8.32 -5.82 -21.20
C LEU A 56 7.61 -6.91 -22.01
N GLY A 57 6.31 -7.17 -21.77
CA GLY A 57 5.53 -8.15 -22.52
C GLY A 57 5.99 -9.60 -22.38
N SER A 58 6.82 -9.91 -21.37
CA SER A 58 7.42 -11.23 -21.14
C SER A 58 6.46 -12.28 -20.56
N ARG A 59 5.27 -11.85 -20.14
CA ARG A 59 4.20 -12.68 -19.54
C ARG A 59 4.70 -13.56 -18.38
N PRO A 60 5.19 -12.97 -17.27
CA PRO A 60 5.65 -13.73 -16.11
C PRO A 60 4.55 -14.65 -15.55
N ARG A 61 4.95 -15.79 -15.00
CA ARG A 61 4.06 -16.72 -14.25
C ARG A 61 4.21 -16.61 -12.73
N VAL A 62 4.94 -15.58 -12.28
CA VAL A 62 5.09 -15.22 -10.87
C VAL A 62 4.26 -13.97 -10.64
N TYR A 63 3.30 -14.09 -9.74
CA TYR A 63 2.32 -13.06 -9.41
C TYR A 63 2.58 -12.53 -8.01
N TYR A 64 2.34 -11.24 -7.80
CA TYR A 64 2.58 -10.54 -6.55
C TYR A 64 1.26 -9.98 -6.03
N LYS A 65 0.93 -10.30 -4.78
CA LYS A 65 -0.18 -9.68 -4.06
C LYS A 65 0.35 -8.49 -3.26
N ASN A 66 -0.41 -7.39 -3.24
CA ASN A 66 -0.02 -6.15 -2.56
C ASN A 66 1.29 -5.55 -3.09
N MET A 67 1.55 -5.62 -4.41
CA MET A 67 2.82 -5.17 -4.99
C MET A 67 3.06 -3.68 -4.75
N HIS A 68 2.00 -2.88 -4.71
CA HIS A 68 2.02 -1.47 -4.32
C HIS A 68 2.82 -1.18 -3.04
N LEU A 69 2.85 -2.09 -2.05
CA LEU A 69 3.63 -1.91 -0.82
C LEU A 69 5.14 -1.76 -1.10
N MET A 70 5.63 -2.29 -2.22
CA MET A 70 7.03 -2.26 -2.63
C MET A 70 7.31 -1.29 -3.79
N THR A 71 6.29 -0.95 -4.59
CA THR A 71 6.45 -0.20 -5.84
C THR A 71 5.85 1.20 -5.82
N THR A 72 5.09 1.53 -4.77
CA THR A 72 4.46 2.84 -4.60
C THR A 72 4.82 3.42 -3.23
N CYS A 73 4.54 4.70 -3.06
CA CYS A 73 4.71 5.42 -1.82
C CYS A 73 3.38 5.54 -1.08
N PHE A 74 3.47 5.85 0.21
CA PHE A 74 2.36 6.34 1.01
C PHE A 74 2.70 7.69 1.65
N VAL A 75 1.67 8.43 2.03
CA VAL A 75 1.79 9.54 2.98
C VAL A 75 0.98 9.25 4.23
N ALA A 76 1.53 9.55 5.39
CA ALA A 76 0.87 9.38 6.68
C ALA A 76 1.07 10.60 7.57
N GLY A 77 0.25 10.73 8.60
CA GLY A 77 0.37 11.75 9.63
C GLY A 77 -0.59 11.49 10.77
N SER A 78 -0.53 12.34 11.78
CA SER A 78 -1.41 12.27 12.96
C SER A 78 -2.20 13.57 13.10
N VAL A 79 -3.42 13.50 13.59
CA VAL A 79 -4.27 14.67 13.88
C VAL A 79 -4.53 14.73 15.37
N VAL A 80 -4.35 15.92 15.94
CA VAL A 80 -4.60 16.19 17.36
C VAL A 80 -5.52 17.39 17.54
N VAL A 81 -6.15 17.45 18.71
CA VAL A 81 -6.98 18.57 19.15
C VAL A 81 -6.60 18.94 20.57
N ASP A 82 -6.60 20.25 20.88
CA ASP A 82 -6.46 20.72 22.26
C ASP A 82 -7.81 20.62 22.98
N VAL A 83 -7.82 19.87 24.09
CA VAL A 83 -8.96 19.77 25.00
C VAL A 83 -8.49 20.27 26.36
N ASP A 84 -8.89 21.50 26.71
CA ASP A 84 -8.55 22.14 27.98
C ASP A 84 -7.03 22.20 28.27
N GLY A 85 -6.21 22.47 27.24
CA GLY A 85 -4.75 22.56 27.35
C GLY A 85 -4.03 21.21 27.29
N VAL A 86 -4.73 20.14 26.94
CA VAL A 86 -4.19 18.80 26.74
C VAL A 86 -4.32 18.41 25.27
N GLU A 87 -3.21 17.98 24.68
CA GLU A 87 -3.20 17.44 23.32
C GLU A 87 -3.80 16.03 23.32
N GLU A 88 -4.90 15.85 22.61
CA GLU A 88 -5.64 14.59 22.49
C GLU A 88 -5.67 14.11 21.04
N CYS A 89 -5.67 12.78 20.84
CA CYS A 89 -5.77 12.17 19.52
C CYS A 89 -7.16 12.42 18.91
N ALA A 90 -7.21 13.04 17.73
CA ALA A 90 -8.47 13.36 17.08
C ALA A 90 -8.95 12.17 16.22
N ALA A 91 -9.50 11.14 16.86
CA ALA A 91 -10.02 9.94 16.18
C ALA A 91 -11.31 10.20 15.37
N GLY A 92 -11.49 9.46 14.27
CA GLY A 92 -12.68 9.60 13.40
C GLY A 92 -12.77 10.94 12.67
N THR A 93 -11.65 11.65 12.56
CA THR A 93 -11.58 12.94 11.88
C THR A 93 -11.36 12.71 10.39
N GLU A 94 -12.16 13.37 9.57
CA GLU A 94 -12.03 13.30 8.12
C GLU A 94 -10.74 13.97 7.63
N VAL A 95 -9.98 13.22 6.84
CA VAL A 95 -8.75 13.65 6.18
C VAL A 95 -8.93 13.47 4.67
N VAL A 96 -8.58 14.50 3.90
CA VAL A 96 -8.69 14.53 2.45
C VAL A 96 -7.31 14.77 1.84
N LEU A 97 -6.92 13.93 0.87
CA LEU A 97 -5.73 14.11 0.06
C LEU A 97 -6.09 14.83 -1.24
N MET A 98 -5.42 15.94 -1.49
CA MET A 98 -5.61 16.82 -2.64
C MET A 98 -4.35 16.85 -3.50
N GLN A 99 -4.53 16.92 -4.82
CA GLN A 99 -3.48 17.23 -5.79
C GLN A 99 -4.07 18.11 -6.89
N ASP A 100 -3.37 19.17 -7.28
CA ASP A 100 -3.82 20.11 -8.33
C ASP A 100 -5.25 20.65 -8.14
N GLY A 101 -5.66 20.84 -6.87
CA GLY A 101 -7.00 21.33 -6.50
C GLY A 101 -8.12 20.29 -6.61
N GLN A 102 -7.79 19.03 -6.90
CA GLN A 102 -8.74 17.91 -6.95
C GLN A 102 -8.55 16.98 -5.75
N GLU A 103 -9.66 16.48 -5.22
CA GLU A 103 -9.65 15.41 -4.23
C GLU A 103 -9.27 14.09 -4.91
N LEU A 104 -8.22 13.46 -4.41
CA LEU A 104 -7.78 12.14 -4.87
C LEU A 104 -8.34 11.02 -3.99
N ALA A 105 -8.37 11.25 -2.68
CA ALA A 105 -8.77 10.25 -1.71
C ALA A 105 -9.21 10.91 -0.39
N ARG A 106 -9.95 10.14 0.39
CA ARG A 106 -10.48 10.51 1.70
C ARG A 106 -10.38 9.32 2.65
N THR A 107 -10.06 9.59 3.90
CA THR A 107 -10.03 8.59 4.98
C THR A 107 -10.45 9.27 6.29
N GLU A 108 -10.65 8.47 7.32
CA GLU A 108 -10.75 8.95 8.70
C GLU A 108 -9.48 8.56 9.47
N THR A 109 -9.16 9.35 10.49
CA THR A 109 -8.12 9.00 11.46
C THR A 109 -8.55 7.84 12.34
N ASP A 110 -7.60 6.99 12.72
CA ASP A 110 -7.85 5.89 13.66
C ASP A 110 -7.89 6.37 15.12
N THR A 111 -7.93 5.44 16.08
CA THR A 111 -7.98 5.75 17.52
C THR A 111 -6.76 6.49 18.06
N PHE A 112 -5.64 6.48 17.34
CA PHE A 112 -4.42 7.21 17.67
C PHE A 112 -4.34 8.55 16.92
N GLY A 113 -5.39 8.93 16.19
CA GLY A 113 -5.38 10.12 15.36
C GLY A 113 -4.59 9.94 14.07
N ASP A 114 -4.13 8.73 13.75
CA ASP A 114 -3.27 8.47 12.59
C ASP A 114 -4.10 8.26 11.33
N PHE A 115 -3.58 8.75 10.20
CA PHE A 115 -4.13 8.47 8.87
C PHE A 115 -3.03 8.06 7.90
N ARG A 116 -3.40 7.35 6.83
CA ARG A 116 -2.51 6.97 5.74
C ARG A 116 -3.24 6.96 4.40
N PHE A 117 -2.62 7.55 3.38
CA PHE A 117 -2.98 7.36 1.98
C PHE A 117 -1.89 6.54 1.29
N ASP A 118 -2.26 5.37 0.77
CA ASP A 118 -1.36 4.43 0.10
C ASP A 118 -1.48 4.51 -1.43
N LYS A 119 -0.67 3.74 -2.15
CA LYS A 119 -0.70 3.61 -3.62
C LYS A 119 -0.41 4.90 -4.37
N LEU A 120 0.43 5.78 -3.82
CA LEU A 120 0.86 7.02 -4.47
C LEU A 120 2.10 6.79 -5.33
N ALA A 121 2.12 7.32 -6.56
CA ALA A 121 3.32 7.28 -7.37
C ALA A 121 4.42 8.12 -6.70
N GLY A 122 5.66 7.64 -6.63
CA GLY A 122 6.79 8.46 -6.24
C GLY A 122 7.14 9.48 -7.32
N ASN A 123 7.80 10.58 -6.93
CA ASN A 123 8.16 11.70 -7.81
C ASN A 123 6.96 12.28 -8.58
N SER A 124 5.81 12.33 -7.90
CA SER A 124 4.51 12.71 -8.48
C SER A 124 4.12 14.16 -8.21
N GLY A 125 4.99 14.92 -7.53
CA GLY A 125 4.83 16.36 -7.31
C GLY A 125 4.17 16.71 -5.98
N GLY A 126 3.52 17.88 -5.97
CA GLY A 126 2.97 18.49 -4.77
C GLY A 126 1.57 18.00 -4.43
N TYR A 127 1.37 17.68 -3.16
CA TYR A 127 0.11 17.28 -2.55
C TYR A 127 -0.27 18.22 -1.42
N ARG A 128 -1.53 18.16 -1.01
CA ARG A 128 -2.03 18.79 0.20
C ARG A 128 -2.93 17.83 0.96
N VAL A 129 -2.70 17.67 2.25
CA VAL A 129 -3.68 17.07 3.17
C VAL A 129 -4.52 18.19 3.76
N GLU A 130 -5.83 18.00 3.76
CA GLU A 130 -6.81 18.85 4.46
C GLU A 130 -7.55 18.02 5.51
N VAL A 131 -7.69 18.56 6.71
CA VAL A 131 -8.40 17.94 7.82
C VAL A 131 -9.49 18.89 8.26
N ARG A 132 -10.72 18.38 8.42
CA ARG A 132 -11.87 19.17 8.87
C ARG A 132 -12.62 18.45 9.97
N SER A 133 -12.88 19.17 11.05
CA SER A 133 -13.75 18.74 12.14
C SER A 133 -14.82 19.81 12.33
N GLU A 134 -16.10 19.40 12.35
CA GLU A 134 -17.21 20.33 12.56
C GLU A 134 -17.13 21.04 13.92
N SER A 135 -16.57 20.38 14.94
CA SER A 135 -16.50 20.90 16.31
C SER A 135 -15.16 21.54 16.66
N SER A 136 -14.08 21.15 15.98
CA SER A 136 -12.72 21.42 16.44
C SER A 136 -11.87 22.20 15.43
N GLY A 137 -12.46 22.60 14.29
CA GLY A 137 -11.81 23.46 13.30
C GLY A 137 -11.11 22.69 12.18
N SER A 138 -10.02 23.23 11.67
CA SER A 138 -9.34 22.65 10.50
C SER A 138 -7.82 22.72 10.58
N ALA A 139 -7.16 21.84 9.83
CA ALA A 139 -5.72 21.83 9.64
C ALA A 139 -5.38 21.45 8.19
N SER A 140 -4.20 21.83 7.72
CA SER A 140 -3.72 21.39 6.43
C SER A 140 -2.21 21.44 6.34
N ALA A 141 -1.63 20.59 5.49
CA ALA A 141 -0.22 20.61 5.17
C ALA A 141 -0.01 20.32 3.68
N ALA A 142 0.87 21.11 3.06
CA ALA A 142 1.34 20.85 1.71
C ALA A 142 2.72 20.17 1.78
N PHE A 143 2.97 19.24 0.86
CA PHE A 143 4.22 18.49 0.79
C PHE A 143 4.48 18.02 -0.63
N ASP A 144 5.75 17.80 -0.98
CA ASP A 144 6.14 17.13 -2.22
C ASP A 144 6.43 15.66 -1.94
N LEU A 145 5.86 14.77 -2.75
CA LEU A 145 6.15 13.34 -2.66
C LEU A 145 7.27 12.99 -3.62
N ALA A 146 8.48 12.83 -3.06
CA ALA A 146 9.68 12.40 -3.77
C ALA A 146 9.67 10.86 -3.99
N GLU A 147 10.83 10.21 -3.93
CA GLU A 147 10.95 8.77 -4.16
C GLU A 147 10.49 7.91 -2.97
N GLU A 148 10.51 8.45 -1.75
CA GLU A 148 10.19 7.72 -0.53
C GLU A 148 8.85 8.12 0.06
N SER A 149 8.25 7.20 0.82
CA SER A 149 7.04 7.48 1.60
C SER A 149 7.30 8.53 2.67
N LEU A 150 6.30 9.34 2.99
CA LEU A 150 6.47 10.50 3.87
C LEU A 150 5.53 10.43 5.08
N HIS A 151 6.08 10.75 6.26
CA HIS A 151 5.26 11.10 7.42
C HIS A 151 5.27 12.62 7.59
N ILE A 152 4.10 13.28 7.44
CA ILE A 152 4.01 14.75 7.43
C ILE A 152 3.96 15.37 8.84
N GLY A 153 3.98 14.53 9.88
CA GLY A 153 3.99 14.97 11.27
C GLY A 153 2.59 15.11 11.85
N VAL A 154 2.48 15.96 12.87
CA VAL A 154 1.25 16.18 13.63
C VAL A 154 0.52 17.42 13.09
N LEU A 155 -0.76 17.26 12.79
CA LEU A 155 -1.68 18.30 12.40
C LEU A 155 -2.58 18.66 13.57
N ALA A 156 -2.30 19.78 14.23
CA ALA A 156 -3.16 20.29 15.29
C ALA A 156 -4.36 21.04 14.69
N LEU A 157 -5.57 20.61 15.07
CA LEU A 157 -6.79 21.32 14.71
C LEU A 157 -6.86 22.66 15.46
N SER A 158 -7.23 23.72 14.73
CA SER A 158 -7.45 25.05 15.28
C SER A 158 -8.78 25.60 14.78
N ALA A 159 -9.53 26.22 15.69
CA ALA A 159 -10.82 26.87 15.43
C ALA A 159 -10.66 28.22 14.74
#